data_AF-K9Y075-F1
#
_entry.id   AF-K9Y075-F1
#
_cell.length_a   1.000
_cell.length_b   1.000
_cell.length_c   1.000
_cell.angle_alpha   90.00
_cell.angle_beta   90.00
_cell.angle_gamma   90.00
#
_symmetry.space_group_name_H-M   'P 1'
#
loop_
_entity.id
_entity.type
_entity.pdbx_description
1 polymer ?
#
loop_
_entity_poly.entity_id
_entity_poly.type
_entity_poly.pdbx_seq_one_letter_code
_entity_poly.pdbx_strand_id
1 'polypeptide(L)'
;MARKKRATATKSSASDLIGKSQIGISLTPSALENFNKIVKATGLNKSELIESLANGTLAIASTNADQTIAFESIDNNPQITVLTGGVAPETSTISDIEGLNQKIIQQTENISQLNKDLETKNDLIEKIKQQLKEQEQQLEKAQQIKNNEKKKKLAEDWELQISQLKQQLAEKETSANNLQQQLQTTEHNLAQLKQQLETQEQSSKDLQQQLVEKQTVLEQELGQNQTLKQQLTEREQSVSNLQQELQSKEDSLVQLQQQVTQQSEQINQLQQQLETQEQSSKDLQQQLAEKQAVLEQELGQNQTLKQQLTEREQSVSNLQQELQSKEDNLTQIKQQLIQQEQNNEQLQQKLQTQENNINQLTQKLQIEKNNQENLQQQNSQLEKQLSETIASNETLQNDLEEQETLLDNLQIQLKEQQGLTTKQTQTNKYKNWAIIILVLLLTIVSAFFARTFLFNFN
;
A
#
# COMPACT_ATOMS: atom_id res chain seq x y z
N MET A 1 -116.34 52.84 -14.90
CA MET A 1 -116.54 52.56 -13.46
C MET A 1 -116.74 53.88 -12.70
N ALA A 2 -116.90 53.85 -11.38
CA ALA A 2 -117.60 54.90 -10.63
C ALA A 2 -116.70 55.96 -9.95
N ARG A 3 -117.23 57.21 -9.91
CA ARG A 3 -117.22 58.18 -8.77
C ARG A 3 -115.89 58.72 -8.18
N LYS A 4 -115.80 59.97 -7.70
CA LYS A 4 -116.62 61.19 -7.95
C LYS A 4 -115.91 62.48 -7.44
N LYS A 5 -115.64 63.41 -8.37
CA LYS A 5 -115.45 64.88 -8.20
C LYS A 5 -114.39 65.44 -7.22
N ARG A 6 -114.03 66.70 -7.49
CA ARG A 6 -113.00 67.59 -6.92
C ARG A 6 -113.66 69.00 -6.76
N ALA A 7 -112.88 70.00 -6.31
CA ALA A 7 -113.21 71.43 -6.23
C ALA A 7 -114.06 71.88 -5.01
N THR A 8 -114.00 73.11 -4.46
CA THR A 8 -112.95 74.10 -4.07
C THR A 8 -113.62 75.48 -3.89
N ALA A 9 -113.01 76.39 -3.12
CA ALA A 9 -113.33 77.84 -3.05
C ALA A 9 -114.65 78.22 -2.30
N THR A 10 -114.87 79.43 -1.74
CA THR A 10 -113.99 80.61 -1.48
C THR A 10 -114.50 81.52 -0.34
N LYS A 11 -113.60 82.40 0.12
CA LYS A 11 -113.69 83.65 0.92
C LYS A 11 -115.05 84.41 1.11
N SER A 12 -115.15 84.97 2.34
CA SER A 12 -115.37 86.40 2.74
C SER A 12 -116.74 87.10 2.85
N SER A 13 -116.77 88.01 3.85
CA SER A 13 -117.53 89.28 4.00
C SER A 13 -119.01 89.24 4.39
N ALA A 14 -119.53 90.40 4.82
CA ALA A 14 -120.75 90.58 5.62
C ALA A 14 -121.72 91.63 5.02
N SER A 15 -122.88 91.79 5.68
CA SER A 15 -123.93 92.82 5.51
C SER A 15 -124.55 93.02 4.11
N ASP A 16 -125.87 92.76 3.97
CA ASP A 16 -126.85 93.87 4.05
C ASP A 16 -128.33 93.38 4.20
N LEU A 17 -129.30 94.29 4.04
CA LEU A 17 -130.65 94.28 4.63
C LEU A 17 -131.86 94.26 3.64
N ILE A 18 -133.05 93.98 4.21
CA ILE A 18 -134.42 94.30 3.69
C ILE A 18 -134.98 93.42 2.53
N GLY A 19 -136.31 93.19 2.54
CA GLY A 19 -136.99 92.52 1.40
C GLY A 19 -138.51 92.27 1.49
N LYS A 20 -139.13 92.11 2.67
CA LYS A 20 -140.59 91.96 2.83
C LYS A 20 -141.10 92.59 4.14
N SER A 21 -142.17 93.38 4.07
CA SER A 21 -142.79 94.06 5.22
C SER A 21 -143.74 93.13 5.98
N GLN A 22 -143.23 92.48 7.03
CA GLN A 22 -143.99 91.52 7.85
C GLN A 22 -144.53 92.21 9.11
N ILE A 23 -145.85 92.44 9.17
CA ILE A 23 -146.51 93.06 10.33
C ILE A 23 -146.70 91.99 11.43
N GLY A 24 -145.86 92.05 12.48
CA GLY A 24 -145.99 91.20 13.67
C GLY A 24 -146.73 91.93 14.80
N ILE A 25 -147.91 91.45 15.18
CA ILE A 25 -148.70 92.00 16.29
C ILE A 25 -148.57 91.07 17.52
N SER A 26 -147.90 91.56 18.56
CA SER A 26 -147.76 90.86 19.85
C SER A 26 -148.93 91.20 20.77
N LEU A 27 -149.81 90.22 21.02
CA LEU A 27 -150.96 90.36 21.93
C LEU A 27 -150.66 89.74 23.30
N THR A 28 -151.16 90.36 24.37
CA THR A 28 -151.19 89.74 25.71
C THR A 28 -152.15 88.54 25.73
N PRO A 29 -152.04 87.58 26.67
CA PRO A 29 -152.92 86.40 26.71
C PRO A 29 -154.42 86.76 26.71
N SER A 30 -154.82 87.76 27.48
CA SER A 30 -156.22 88.25 27.55
C SER A 30 -156.68 88.91 26.24
N ALA A 31 -155.80 89.66 25.57
CA ALA A 31 -156.10 90.26 24.27
C ALA A 31 -156.23 89.18 23.18
N LEU A 32 -155.38 88.15 23.21
CA LEU A 32 -155.46 86.99 22.34
C LEU A 32 -156.75 86.18 22.58
N GLU A 33 -157.16 86.01 23.83
CA GLU A 33 -158.44 85.34 24.17
C GLU A 33 -159.63 86.12 23.61
N ASN A 34 -159.66 87.44 23.77
CA ASN A 34 -160.72 88.29 23.23
C ASN A 34 -160.72 88.33 21.69
N PHE A 35 -159.54 88.37 21.05
CA PHE A 35 -159.42 88.20 19.60
C PHE A 35 -160.04 86.86 19.15
N ASN A 36 -159.75 85.75 19.83
CA ASN A 36 -160.36 84.45 19.53
C ASN A 36 -161.90 84.43 19.74
N LYS A 37 -162.45 85.25 20.64
CA LYS A 37 -163.92 85.40 20.80
C LYS A 37 -164.53 86.18 19.64
N ILE A 38 -163.89 87.26 19.19
CA ILE A 38 -164.36 88.07 18.05
C ILE A 38 -164.40 87.22 16.77
N VAL A 39 -163.31 86.48 16.47
CA VAL A 39 -163.25 85.51 15.35
C VAL A 39 -164.46 84.57 15.34
N LYS A 40 -164.82 84.00 16.51
CA LYS A 40 -166.00 83.12 16.64
C LYS A 40 -167.34 83.84 16.46
N ALA A 41 -167.45 85.09 16.89
CA ALA A 41 -168.68 85.88 16.76
C ALA A 41 -168.91 86.39 15.33
N THR A 42 -167.84 86.69 14.59
CA THR A 42 -167.91 87.15 13.19
C THR A 42 -168.03 86.01 12.16
N GLY A 43 -167.71 84.78 12.53
CA GLY A 43 -167.66 83.62 11.62
C GLY A 43 -166.47 83.58 10.65
N LEU A 44 -165.83 84.74 10.40
CA LEU A 44 -164.59 84.87 9.63
C LEU A 44 -163.42 84.09 10.23
N ASN A 45 -162.47 83.66 9.40
CA ASN A 45 -161.23 83.05 9.86
C ASN A 45 -160.24 84.11 10.42
N LYS A 46 -159.20 83.67 11.15
CA LYS A 46 -158.26 84.59 11.84
C LYS A 46 -157.52 85.53 10.89
N SER A 47 -157.16 85.05 9.71
CA SER A 47 -156.45 85.84 8.70
C SER A 47 -157.40 86.81 8.02
N GLU A 48 -158.60 86.34 7.61
CA GLU A 48 -159.67 87.18 7.06
C GLU A 48 -160.06 88.31 8.02
N LEU A 49 -160.11 88.05 9.34
CA LEU A 49 -160.41 89.08 10.34
C LEU A 49 -159.32 90.16 10.39
N ILE A 50 -158.04 89.77 10.40
CA ILE A 50 -156.90 90.71 10.40
C ILE A 50 -156.82 91.47 9.08
N GLU A 51 -157.10 90.81 7.96
CA GLU A 51 -157.10 91.41 6.63
C GLU A 51 -158.27 92.39 6.44
N SER A 52 -159.46 92.06 6.96
CA SER A 52 -160.62 92.97 6.98
C SER A 52 -160.40 94.19 7.88
N LEU A 53 -159.70 94.02 9.00
CA LEU A 53 -159.27 95.12 9.87
C LEU A 53 -158.21 96.00 9.20
N ALA A 54 -157.21 95.40 8.55
CA ALA A 54 -156.13 96.12 7.87
C ALA A 54 -156.61 96.86 6.61
N ASN A 55 -157.63 96.32 5.92
CA ASN A 55 -158.25 96.93 4.76
C ASN A 55 -159.43 97.87 5.12
N GLY A 56 -159.74 98.05 6.41
CA GLY A 56 -160.78 98.97 6.89
C GLY A 56 -162.23 98.51 6.65
N THR A 57 -162.46 97.27 6.20
CA THR A 57 -163.81 96.74 5.89
C THR A 57 -164.54 96.18 7.11
N LEU A 58 -163.90 96.17 8.28
CA LEU A 58 -164.49 95.73 9.54
C LEU A 58 -163.99 96.58 10.71
N ALA A 59 -164.90 97.11 11.53
CA ALA A 59 -164.59 97.86 12.75
C ALA A 59 -164.89 97.05 14.02
N ILE A 60 -164.03 97.17 15.04
CA ILE A 60 -164.24 96.56 16.36
C ILE A 60 -164.44 97.68 17.38
N ALA A 61 -165.68 97.82 17.88
CA ALA A 61 -166.02 98.67 19.01
C ALA A 61 -165.93 97.88 20.34
N SER A 62 -165.62 98.57 21.43
CA SER A 62 -165.67 98.00 22.80
C SER A 62 -166.89 98.53 23.54
N THR A 63 -167.56 97.68 24.33
CA THR A 63 -168.69 98.07 25.18
C THR A 63 -168.33 99.09 26.27
N ASN A 64 -167.04 99.31 26.48
CA ASN A 64 -166.48 100.20 27.51
C ASN A 64 -165.66 101.34 26.89
N ALA A 65 -165.94 101.74 25.64
CA ALA A 65 -165.26 102.84 24.96
C ALA A 65 -166.22 104.03 24.75
N ASP A 66 -165.92 105.16 25.37
CA ASP A 66 -166.74 106.38 25.31
C ASP A 66 -166.81 107.00 23.90
N GLN A 67 -165.85 106.65 23.02
CA GLN A 67 -165.83 106.98 21.60
C GLN A 67 -165.23 105.81 20.80
N THR A 68 -165.76 105.57 19.60
CA THR A 68 -165.16 104.67 18.59
C THR A 68 -164.94 105.47 17.31
N ILE A 69 -163.76 105.37 16.72
CA ILE A 69 -163.40 106.04 15.46
C ILE A 69 -163.23 104.95 14.39
N ALA A 70 -164.03 105.04 13.33
CA ALA A 70 -163.93 104.16 12.16
C ALA A 70 -163.43 104.96 10.94
N PHE A 71 -162.65 104.31 10.08
CA PHE A 71 -162.11 104.89 8.85
C PHE A 71 -162.64 104.10 7.65
N GLU A 72 -163.76 104.54 7.08
CA GLU A 72 -164.27 104.00 5.82
C GLU A 72 -163.51 104.64 4.64
N SER A 73 -163.10 103.83 3.67
CA SER A 73 -162.31 104.27 2.52
C SER A 73 -162.87 103.71 1.21
N ILE A 74 -163.84 104.41 0.64
CA ILE A 74 -164.24 104.27 -0.76
C ILE A 74 -163.80 105.56 -1.47
N ASP A 75 -162.94 105.41 -2.49
CA ASP A 75 -162.46 106.47 -3.39
C ASP A 75 -161.87 107.76 -2.77
N ASN A 76 -160.77 107.57 -1.99
CA ASN A 76 -159.68 108.55 -1.85
C ASN A 76 -159.97 109.92 -1.20
N ASN A 77 -160.93 110.05 -0.28
CA ASN A 77 -160.94 111.18 0.67
C ASN A 77 -161.63 110.84 2.02
N PRO A 78 -160.89 110.68 3.14
CA PRO A 78 -161.48 110.27 4.41
C PRO A 78 -162.18 111.42 5.15
N GLN A 79 -163.39 111.15 5.65
CA GLN A 79 -164.15 112.01 6.58
C GLN A 79 -164.32 111.30 7.92
N ILE A 80 -164.47 112.05 9.02
CA ILE A 80 -164.52 111.53 10.39
C ILE A 80 -165.86 111.90 11.05
N THR A 81 -166.52 110.94 11.69
CA THR A 81 -167.77 111.14 12.45
C THR A 81 -167.66 110.47 13.84
N VAL A 82 -168.27 111.06 14.87
CA VAL A 82 -168.18 110.61 16.28
C VAL A 82 -169.56 110.69 16.96
N LEU A 83 -169.88 109.76 17.87
CA LEU A 83 -171.12 109.69 18.65
C LEU A 83 -170.83 109.34 20.11
N THR A 84 -171.70 109.75 21.06
CA THR A 84 -171.42 109.75 22.51
C THR A 84 -172.66 109.59 23.42
N GLY A 85 -172.48 109.02 24.62
CA GLY A 85 -173.41 109.06 25.77
C GLY A 85 -173.06 108.00 26.82
N GLY A 86 -173.42 108.08 28.10
CA GLY A 86 -174.15 109.11 28.87
C GLY A 86 -174.55 108.56 30.25
N VAL A 87 -174.40 109.32 31.34
CA VAL A 87 -174.51 108.81 32.73
C VAL A 87 -175.66 109.50 33.50
N ALA A 88 -176.39 108.75 34.34
CA ALA A 88 -177.31 109.30 35.34
C ALA A 88 -177.45 108.38 36.59
N PRO A 89 -177.43 108.93 37.82
CA PRO A 89 -177.77 108.24 39.07
C PRO A 89 -179.19 108.62 39.57
N GLU A 90 -179.62 108.07 40.71
CA GLU A 90 -180.78 108.58 41.47
C GLU A 90 -180.40 109.05 42.89
N THR A 91 -181.22 109.95 43.45
CA THR A 91 -181.03 110.61 44.75
C THR A 91 -182.20 110.37 45.70
N SER A 92 -181.94 110.47 47.01
CA SER A 92 -182.82 110.05 48.11
C SER A 92 -183.81 111.11 48.61
N THR A 93 -184.88 110.66 49.28
CA THR A 93 -185.55 111.42 50.36
C THR A 93 -186.03 110.54 51.53
N ILE A 94 -185.40 110.73 52.70
CA ILE A 94 -185.99 110.83 54.05
C ILE A 94 -187.00 109.77 54.52
N SER A 95 -186.53 108.79 55.31
CA SER A 95 -186.97 108.63 56.72
C SER A 95 -185.89 107.91 57.57
N ASP A 96 -185.97 108.12 58.89
CA ASP A 96 -185.42 107.32 60.01
C ASP A 96 -183.89 107.15 60.18
N ILE A 97 -183.43 107.27 61.43
CA ILE A 97 -182.03 107.62 61.79
C ILE A 97 -181.23 106.44 62.38
N GLU A 98 -181.88 105.38 62.85
CA GLU A 98 -181.27 104.25 63.59
C GLU A 98 -180.16 103.50 62.81
N GLY A 99 -180.27 103.41 61.48
CA GLY A 99 -179.52 102.45 60.68
C GLY A 99 -178.05 102.78 60.40
N LEU A 100 -177.62 104.04 60.55
CA LEU A 100 -176.28 104.48 60.12
C LEU A 100 -175.17 104.12 61.12
N ASN A 101 -175.46 104.07 62.42
CA ASN A 101 -174.42 104.01 63.45
C ASN A 101 -173.69 102.65 63.48
N GLN A 102 -174.38 101.55 63.17
CA GLN A 102 -173.78 100.21 63.03
C GLN A 102 -172.71 100.14 61.91
N LYS A 103 -172.84 100.97 60.85
CA LYS A 103 -171.97 100.90 59.68
C LYS A 103 -170.56 101.43 59.96
N ILE A 104 -170.42 102.35 60.91
CA ILE A 104 -169.14 102.95 61.33
C ILE A 104 -168.29 101.94 62.11
N ILE A 105 -168.93 101.11 62.96
CA ILE A 105 -168.25 100.05 63.72
C ILE A 105 -167.58 99.07 62.75
N GLN A 106 -168.33 98.58 61.75
CA GLN A 106 -167.82 97.61 60.78
C GLN A 106 -166.65 98.13 59.93
N GLN A 107 -166.59 99.43 59.64
CA GLN A 107 -165.45 100.03 58.92
C GLN A 107 -164.20 100.16 59.81
N THR A 108 -164.35 100.28 61.12
CA THR A 108 -163.24 100.44 62.06
C THR A 108 -162.44 99.13 62.22
N GLU A 109 -163.11 97.97 62.26
CA GLU A 109 -162.43 96.67 62.36
C GLU A 109 -161.54 96.36 61.14
N ASN A 110 -162.01 96.68 59.93
CA ASN A 110 -161.26 96.43 58.69
C ASN A 110 -159.91 97.17 58.64
N ILE A 111 -159.82 98.37 59.22
CA ILE A 111 -158.57 99.15 59.26
C ILE A 111 -157.56 98.50 60.23
N SER A 112 -158.04 97.99 61.38
CA SER A 112 -157.22 97.27 62.35
C SER A 112 -156.58 96.02 61.74
N GLN A 113 -157.37 95.26 60.97
CA GLN A 113 -156.91 94.03 60.32
C GLN A 113 -155.84 94.30 59.23
N LEU A 114 -155.96 95.42 58.50
CA LEU A 114 -155.04 95.77 57.42
C LEU A 114 -153.63 96.15 57.92
N ASN A 115 -153.54 96.89 59.04
CA ASN A 115 -152.24 97.22 59.65
C ASN A 115 -151.46 95.96 60.05
N LYS A 116 -152.16 94.96 60.59
CA LYS A 116 -151.56 93.69 61.05
C LYS A 116 -150.96 92.86 59.91
N ASP A 117 -151.51 92.96 58.70
CA ASP A 117 -151.00 92.30 57.50
C ASP A 117 -149.85 93.07 56.81
N LEU A 118 -149.58 94.31 57.24
CA LEU A 118 -148.44 95.12 56.81
C LEU A 118 -147.21 94.83 57.69
N GLU A 119 -147.43 94.67 59.00
CA GLU A 119 -146.41 94.31 59.98
C GLU A 119 -145.80 92.92 59.69
N THR A 120 -146.63 91.90 59.43
CA THR A 120 -146.17 90.54 59.04
C THR A 120 -145.35 90.51 57.74
N LYS A 121 -145.61 91.43 56.80
CA LYS A 121 -144.85 91.55 55.55
C LYS A 121 -143.48 92.20 55.77
N ASN A 122 -143.37 93.15 56.70
CA ASN A 122 -142.08 93.74 57.06
C ASN A 122 -141.15 92.73 57.75
N ASP A 123 -141.68 91.92 58.68
CA ASP A 123 -140.94 90.80 59.29
C ASP A 123 -140.41 89.82 58.24
N LEU A 124 -141.22 89.53 57.20
CA LEU A 124 -140.84 88.62 56.12
C LEU A 124 -139.70 89.20 55.25
N ILE A 125 -139.66 90.53 55.07
CA ILE A 125 -138.62 91.24 54.29
C ILE A 125 -137.26 91.20 55.00
N GLU A 126 -137.21 91.44 56.33
CA GLU A 126 -135.95 91.29 57.08
C GLU A 126 -135.45 89.83 57.08
N LYS A 127 -136.36 88.87 57.19
CA LYS A 127 -136.02 87.43 57.11
C LYS A 127 -135.36 87.08 55.77
N ILE A 128 -135.86 87.63 54.66
CA ILE A 128 -135.29 87.46 53.32
C ILE A 128 -133.91 88.14 53.20
N LYS A 129 -133.73 89.37 53.73
CA LYS A 129 -132.41 90.03 53.76
C LYS A 129 -131.37 89.19 54.50
N GLN A 130 -131.75 88.62 55.65
CA GLN A 130 -130.83 87.82 56.46
C GLN A 130 -130.42 86.53 55.72
N GLN A 131 -131.35 85.86 55.04
CA GLN A 131 -131.06 84.70 54.20
C GLN A 131 -130.16 85.04 52.98
N LEU A 132 -130.35 86.21 52.35
CA LEU A 132 -129.52 86.66 51.22
C LEU A 132 -128.05 86.79 51.65
N LYS A 133 -127.80 87.50 52.76
CA LYS A 133 -126.47 87.72 53.33
C LYS A 133 -125.79 86.41 53.75
N GLU A 134 -126.57 85.43 54.19
CA GLU A 134 -126.08 84.09 54.54
C GLU A 134 -125.68 83.28 53.30
N GLN A 135 -126.43 83.39 52.19
CA GLN A 135 -126.02 82.80 50.90
C GLN A 135 -124.77 83.45 50.31
N GLU A 136 -124.61 84.78 50.42
CA GLU A 136 -123.40 85.49 49.98
C GLU A 136 -122.15 84.97 50.69
N GLN A 137 -122.19 84.81 52.03
CA GLN A 137 -121.09 84.23 52.78
C GLN A 137 -120.80 82.77 52.45
N GLN A 138 -121.82 81.97 52.12
CA GLN A 138 -121.63 80.58 51.67
C GLN A 138 -120.98 80.54 50.29
N LEU A 139 -121.36 81.43 49.37
CA LEU A 139 -120.78 81.54 48.04
C LEU A 139 -119.29 81.92 48.09
N GLU A 140 -118.92 82.90 48.91
CA GLU A 140 -117.50 83.29 49.07
C GLU A 140 -116.67 82.15 49.66
N LYS A 141 -117.15 81.49 50.72
CA LYS A 141 -116.49 80.30 51.31
C LYS A 141 -116.33 79.18 50.27
N ALA A 142 -117.34 78.90 49.46
CA ALA A 142 -117.27 77.91 48.38
C ALA A 142 -116.26 78.30 47.29
N GLN A 143 -116.14 79.58 46.95
CA GLN A 143 -115.12 80.07 46.01
C GLN A 143 -113.70 79.98 46.59
N GLN A 144 -113.50 80.30 47.87
CA GLN A 144 -112.21 80.15 48.56
C GLN A 144 -111.80 78.68 48.63
N ILE A 145 -112.71 77.76 49.00
CA ILE A 145 -112.47 76.30 48.98
C ILE A 145 -112.06 75.85 47.57
N LYS A 146 -112.84 76.18 46.54
CA LYS A 146 -112.58 75.82 45.13
C LYS A 146 -111.24 76.36 44.61
N ASN A 147 -110.81 77.53 45.07
CA ASN A 147 -109.52 78.11 44.71
C ASN A 147 -108.34 77.48 45.49
N ASN A 148 -108.54 77.10 46.75
CA ASN A 148 -107.55 76.38 47.54
C ASN A 148 -107.39 74.93 47.06
N GLU A 149 -108.47 74.25 46.66
CA GLU A 149 -108.41 72.95 45.98
C GLU A 149 -107.63 73.00 44.66
N LYS A 150 -107.84 74.04 43.84
CA LYS A 150 -107.04 74.26 42.62
C LYS A 150 -105.56 74.45 42.93
N LYS A 151 -105.22 75.27 43.94
CA LYS A 151 -103.83 75.48 44.37
C LYS A 151 -103.21 74.18 44.91
N LYS A 152 -103.96 73.39 45.69
CA LYS A 152 -103.53 72.09 46.22
C LYS A 152 -103.24 71.10 45.10
N LYS A 153 -104.16 70.93 44.15
CA LYS A 153 -103.98 70.05 42.97
C LYS A 153 -102.80 70.48 42.10
N LEU A 154 -102.60 71.78 41.91
CA LEU A 154 -101.43 72.30 41.18
C LEU A 154 -100.12 72.03 41.95
N ALA A 155 -100.11 72.16 43.27
CA ALA A 155 -98.95 71.82 44.09
C ALA A 155 -98.65 70.31 44.06
N GLU A 156 -99.68 69.46 44.14
CA GLU A 156 -99.58 68.00 44.02
C GLU A 156 -99.02 67.57 42.65
N ASP A 157 -99.41 68.25 41.56
CA ASP A 157 -98.92 68.03 40.20
C ASP A 157 -97.44 68.45 40.04
N TRP A 158 -97.05 69.62 40.55
CA TRP A 158 -95.65 70.05 40.59
C TRP A 158 -94.79 69.14 41.48
N GLU A 159 -95.31 68.70 42.63
CA GLU A 159 -94.59 67.79 43.53
C GLU A 159 -94.38 66.41 42.89
N LEU A 160 -95.38 65.89 42.19
CA LEU A 160 -95.26 64.69 41.36
C LEU A 160 -94.22 64.86 40.24
N GLN A 161 -94.24 65.99 39.52
CA GLN A 161 -93.27 66.27 38.45
C GLN A 161 -91.83 66.42 39.00
N ILE A 162 -91.65 67.09 40.14
CA ILE A 162 -90.36 67.20 40.84
C ILE A 162 -89.88 65.81 41.29
N SER A 163 -90.78 64.95 41.77
CA SER A 163 -90.45 63.57 42.14
C SER A 163 -90.00 62.74 40.92
N GLN A 164 -90.73 62.81 39.81
CA GLN A 164 -90.35 62.16 38.54
C GLN A 164 -89.01 62.65 38.00
N LEU A 165 -88.74 63.95 38.02
CA LEU A 165 -87.47 64.53 37.58
C LEU A 165 -86.30 64.12 38.49
N LYS A 166 -86.51 64.03 39.82
CA LYS A 166 -85.51 63.49 40.76
C LYS A 166 -85.21 62.02 40.49
N GLN A 167 -86.24 61.21 40.22
CA GLN A 167 -86.06 59.80 39.84
C GLN A 167 -85.24 59.67 38.53
N GLN A 168 -85.63 60.42 37.48
CA GLN A 168 -84.91 60.41 36.20
C GLN A 168 -83.45 60.89 36.36
N LEU A 169 -83.18 61.87 37.23
CA LEU A 169 -81.83 62.32 37.52
C LEU A 169 -81.01 61.21 38.17
N ALA A 170 -81.55 60.51 39.18
CA ALA A 170 -80.89 59.38 39.83
C ALA A 170 -80.67 58.19 38.87
N GLU A 171 -81.62 57.91 37.98
CA GLU A 171 -81.46 56.91 36.90
C GLU A 171 -80.35 57.30 35.90
N LYS A 172 -80.18 58.59 35.60
CA LYS A 172 -79.08 59.07 34.76
C LYS A 172 -77.74 59.09 35.48
N GLU A 173 -77.71 59.44 36.75
CA GLU A 173 -76.51 59.45 37.58
C GLU A 173 -75.98 58.02 37.82
N THR A 174 -76.86 57.07 38.15
CA THR A 174 -76.50 55.63 38.21
C THR A 174 -76.08 55.09 36.85
N SER A 175 -76.76 55.46 35.75
CA SER A 175 -76.33 55.09 34.40
C SER A 175 -74.95 55.67 34.02
N ALA A 176 -74.63 56.90 34.44
CA ALA A 176 -73.34 57.54 34.20
C ALA A 176 -72.22 56.86 35.01
N ASN A 177 -72.47 56.57 36.29
CA ASN A 177 -71.54 55.83 37.15
C ASN A 177 -71.25 54.42 36.60
N ASN A 178 -72.27 53.72 36.10
CA ASN A 178 -72.09 52.42 35.45
C ASN A 178 -71.24 52.52 34.18
N LEU A 179 -71.47 53.53 33.33
CA LEU A 179 -70.66 53.77 32.13
C LEU A 179 -69.21 54.15 32.47
N GLN A 180 -68.99 54.91 33.55
CA GLN A 180 -67.65 55.26 34.03
C GLN A 180 -66.88 54.04 34.55
N GLN A 181 -67.54 53.14 35.29
CA GLN A 181 -66.96 51.87 35.71
C GLN A 181 -66.63 50.96 34.52
N GLN A 182 -67.51 50.90 33.50
CA GLN A 182 -67.25 50.17 32.26
C GLN A 182 -66.06 50.76 31.51
N LEU A 183 -65.96 52.09 31.40
CA LEU A 183 -64.82 52.78 30.78
C LEU A 183 -63.51 52.41 31.48
N GLN A 184 -63.43 52.58 32.81
CA GLN A 184 -62.25 52.22 33.61
C GLN A 184 -61.87 50.73 33.46
N THR A 185 -62.86 49.84 33.38
CA THR A 185 -62.63 48.41 33.11
C THR A 185 -62.05 48.19 31.72
N THR A 186 -62.55 48.88 30.68
CA THR A 186 -62.00 48.77 29.32
C THR A 186 -60.60 49.38 29.19
N GLU A 187 -60.32 50.49 29.89
CA GLU A 187 -58.99 51.11 29.96
C GLU A 187 -57.97 50.17 30.63
N HIS A 188 -58.34 49.54 31.74
CA HIS A 188 -57.51 48.54 32.42
C HIS A 188 -57.23 47.33 31.53
N ASN A 189 -58.26 46.76 30.90
CA ASN A 189 -58.10 45.62 29.99
C ASN A 189 -57.24 45.97 28.76
N LEU A 190 -57.37 47.19 28.23
CA LEU A 190 -56.56 47.68 27.10
C LEU A 190 -55.09 47.92 27.51
N ALA A 191 -54.83 48.34 28.75
CA ALA A 191 -53.48 48.41 29.29
C ALA A 191 -52.86 47.01 29.45
N GLN A 192 -53.59 46.03 30.00
CA GLN A 192 -53.15 44.63 30.09
C GLN A 192 -52.85 44.04 28.69
N LEU A 193 -53.74 44.24 27.71
CA LEU A 193 -53.55 43.76 26.34
C LEU A 193 -52.33 44.36 25.66
N LYS A 194 -52.03 45.65 25.89
CA LYS A 194 -50.79 46.28 25.42
C LYS A 194 -49.55 45.64 26.04
N GLN A 195 -49.55 45.44 27.36
CA GLN A 195 -48.43 44.80 28.07
C GLN A 195 -48.20 43.35 27.60
N GLN A 196 -49.29 42.60 27.36
CA GLN A 196 -49.22 41.24 26.80
C GLN A 196 -48.66 41.24 25.37
N LEU A 197 -49.09 42.18 24.52
CA LEU A 197 -48.59 42.32 23.15
C LEU A 197 -47.09 42.66 23.13
N GLU A 198 -46.66 43.62 23.94
CA GLU A 198 -45.24 44.01 24.07
C GLU A 198 -44.37 42.86 24.59
N THR A 199 -44.88 42.09 25.55
CA THR A 199 -44.22 40.86 26.06
C THR A 199 -44.12 39.78 24.98
N GLN A 200 -45.17 39.58 24.17
CA GLN A 200 -45.14 38.64 23.04
C GLN A 200 -44.21 39.10 21.92
N GLU A 201 -44.16 40.40 21.62
CA GLU A 201 -43.26 40.95 20.60
C GLU A 201 -41.79 40.78 21.00
N GLN A 202 -41.45 40.99 22.29
CA GLN A 202 -40.10 40.70 22.79
C GLN A 202 -39.79 39.20 22.75
N SER A 203 -40.69 38.35 23.24
CA SER A 203 -40.51 36.88 23.20
C SER A 203 -40.33 36.36 21.75
N SER A 204 -41.03 36.95 20.78
CA SER A 204 -40.86 36.65 19.35
C SER A 204 -39.47 37.03 18.84
N LYS A 205 -38.96 38.22 19.21
CA LYS A 205 -37.58 38.65 18.87
C LYS A 205 -36.53 37.73 19.50
N ASP A 206 -36.69 37.37 20.77
CA ASP A 206 -35.77 36.49 21.49
C ASP A 206 -35.72 35.08 20.85
N LEU A 207 -36.88 34.53 20.47
CA LEU A 207 -36.98 33.26 19.74
C LEU A 207 -36.38 33.36 18.33
N GLN A 208 -36.58 34.48 17.63
CA GLN A 208 -36.02 34.71 16.30
C GLN A 208 -34.49 34.82 16.33
N GLN A 209 -33.93 35.48 17.35
CA GLN A 209 -32.48 35.50 17.58
C GLN A 209 -31.94 34.09 17.89
N GLN A 210 -32.57 33.35 18.81
CA GLN A 210 -32.17 31.97 19.12
C GLN A 210 -32.20 31.06 17.89
N LEU A 211 -33.18 31.23 16.99
CA LEU A 211 -33.27 30.46 15.76
C LEU A 211 -32.10 30.78 14.80
N VAL A 212 -31.73 32.05 14.66
CA VAL A 212 -30.55 32.46 13.87
C VAL A 212 -29.26 31.89 14.48
N GLU A 213 -29.06 32.02 15.80
CA GLU A 213 -27.88 31.47 16.50
C GLU A 213 -27.78 29.94 16.31
N LYS A 214 -28.90 29.22 16.43
CA LYS A 214 -28.93 27.76 16.19
C LYS A 214 -28.64 27.41 14.74
N GLN A 215 -29.12 28.19 13.78
CA GLN A 215 -28.81 27.96 12.37
C GLN A 215 -27.32 28.19 12.07
N THR A 216 -26.71 29.28 12.57
CA THR A 216 -25.27 29.53 12.40
C THR A 216 -24.40 28.42 13.03
N VAL A 217 -24.77 27.92 14.21
CA VAL A 217 -24.08 26.76 14.82
C VAL A 217 -24.21 25.51 13.96
N LEU A 218 -25.40 25.22 13.42
CA LEU A 218 -25.63 24.03 12.60
C LEU A 218 -24.91 24.10 11.23
N GLU A 219 -24.80 25.30 10.65
CA GLU A 219 -23.98 25.55 9.45
C GLU A 219 -22.48 25.37 9.73
N GLN A 220 -21.99 25.79 10.90
CA GLN A 220 -20.62 25.55 11.34
C GLN A 220 -20.34 24.06 11.58
N GLU A 221 -21.24 23.34 12.27
CA GLU A 221 -21.12 21.89 12.49
C GLU A 221 -21.13 21.11 11.17
N LEU A 222 -21.96 21.52 10.20
CA LEU A 222 -21.98 20.93 8.85
C LEU A 222 -20.62 21.10 8.14
N GLY A 223 -20.03 22.29 8.19
CA GLY A 223 -18.71 22.56 7.59
C GLY A 223 -17.58 21.78 8.26
N GLN A 224 -17.62 21.64 9.60
CA GLN A 224 -16.69 20.78 10.33
C GLN A 224 -16.87 19.31 9.96
N ASN A 225 -18.11 18.82 9.82
CA ASN A 225 -18.39 17.45 9.42
C ASN A 225 -17.88 17.13 8.00
N GLN A 226 -18.07 18.06 7.04
CA GLN A 226 -17.49 17.94 5.69
C GLN A 226 -15.96 17.89 5.72
N THR A 227 -15.32 18.74 6.53
CA THR A 227 -13.85 18.76 6.69
C THR A 227 -13.33 17.45 7.28
N LEU A 228 -13.96 16.94 8.35
CA LEU A 228 -13.62 15.66 8.98
C LEU A 228 -13.83 14.48 8.01
N LYS A 229 -14.87 14.52 7.18
CA LYS A 229 -15.14 13.49 6.17
C LYS A 229 -14.07 13.49 5.07
N GLN A 230 -13.62 14.66 4.62
CA GLN A 230 -12.50 14.75 3.67
C GLN A 230 -11.21 14.20 4.29
N GLN A 231 -10.88 14.61 5.52
CA GLN A 231 -9.71 14.10 6.25
C GLN A 231 -9.77 12.57 6.46
N LEU A 232 -10.95 12.00 6.69
CA LEU A 232 -11.14 10.56 6.77
C LEU A 232 -10.78 9.88 5.45
N THR A 233 -11.31 10.34 4.32
CA THR A 233 -11.00 9.77 2.99
C THR A 233 -9.52 9.95 2.59
N GLU A 234 -8.89 11.06 2.94
CA GLU A 234 -7.44 11.25 2.78
C GLU A 234 -6.62 10.24 3.62
N ARG A 235 -7.09 9.89 4.83
CA ARG A 235 -6.48 8.86 5.68
C ARG A 235 -6.74 7.44 5.17
N GLU A 236 -7.95 7.14 4.67
CA GLU A 236 -8.29 5.86 4.04
C GLU A 236 -7.39 5.60 2.81
N GLN A 237 -7.20 6.60 1.95
CA GLN A 237 -6.28 6.51 0.81
C GLN A 237 -4.82 6.34 1.27
N SER A 238 -4.39 7.07 2.31
CA SER A 238 -3.04 6.94 2.87
C SER A 238 -2.78 5.52 3.43
N VAL A 239 -3.74 4.93 4.14
CA VAL A 239 -3.67 3.55 4.62
C VAL A 239 -3.62 2.55 3.46
N SER A 240 -4.44 2.74 2.42
CA SER A 240 -4.42 1.87 1.23
C SER A 240 -3.08 1.92 0.50
N ASN A 241 -2.48 3.10 0.36
CA ASN A 241 -1.14 3.26 -0.23
C ASN A 241 -0.07 2.54 0.61
N LEU A 242 -0.11 2.69 1.94
CA LEU A 242 0.83 2.01 2.85
C LEU A 242 0.69 0.48 2.84
N GLN A 243 -0.53 -0.03 2.65
CA GLN A 243 -0.78 -1.48 2.47
C GLN A 243 -0.17 -2.00 1.17
N GLN A 244 -0.26 -1.24 0.07
CA GLN A 244 0.39 -1.58 -1.20
C GLN A 244 1.92 -1.54 -1.10
N GLU A 245 2.49 -0.53 -0.42
CA GLU A 245 3.94 -0.50 -0.18
C GLU A 245 4.39 -1.70 0.68
N LEU A 246 3.66 -2.02 1.75
CA LEU A 246 3.97 -3.16 2.63
C LEU A 246 4.00 -4.47 1.84
N GLN A 247 2.96 -4.77 1.05
CA GLN A 247 2.93 -5.96 0.19
C GLN A 247 4.14 -6.01 -0.76
N SER A 248 4.48 -4.88 -1.38
CA SER A 248 5.65 -4.78 -2.27
C SER A 248 6.98 -5.04 -1.54
N LYS A 249 7.12 -4.66 -0.27
CA LYS A 249 8.28 -5.00 0.56
C LYS A 249 8.30 -6.49 0.93
N GLU A 250 7.14 -7.07 1.27
CA GLU A 250 7.02 -8.51 1.59
C GLU A 250 7.39 -9.38 0.37
N ASP A 251 6.86 -9.07 -0.81
CA ASP A 251 7.19 -9.74 -2.07
C ASP A 251 8.70 -9.64 -2.37
N SER A 252 9.30 -8.45 -2.15
CA SER A 252 10.74 -8.22 -2.31
C SER A 252 11.59 -9.03 -1.33
N LEU A 253 11.12 -9.20 -0.09
CA LEU A 253 11.80 -9.98 0.95
C LEU A 253 11.77 -11.47 0.60
N VAL A 254 10.65 -11.99 0.11
CA VAL A 254 10.53 -13.37 -0.40
C VAL A 254 11.51 -13.64 -1.54
N GLN A 255 11.61 -12.72 -2.52
CA GLN A 255 12.59 -12.84 -3.62
C GLN A 255 14.04 -12.85 -3.10
N LEU A 256 14.38 -11.94 -2.18
CA LEU A 256 15.73 -11.86 -1.61
C LEU A 256 16.08 -13.13 -0.81
N GLN A 257 15.12 -13.70 -0.07
CA GLN A 257 15.33 -14.94 0.69
C GLN A 257 15.45 -16.18 -0.23
N GLN A 258 14.77 -16.18 -1.38
CA GLN A 258 14.98 -17.20 -2.42
C GLN A 258 16.40 -17.09 -3.02
N GLN A 259 16.88 -15.88 -3.30
CA GLN A 259 18.23 -15.64 -3.80
C GLN A 259 19.31 -16.08 -2.80
N VAL A 260 19.13 -15.79 -1.50
CA VAL A 260 20.05 -16.22 -0.43
C VAL A 260 20.09 -17.76 -0.33
N THR A 261 18.95 -18.44 -0.47
CA THR A 261 18.89 -19.91 -0.51
C THR A 261 19.71 -20.46 -1.68
N GLN A 262 19.51 -19.93 -2.90
CA GLN A 262 20.25 -20.35 -4.09
C GLN A 262 21.77 -20.11 -3.98
N GLN A 263 22.17 -18.99 -3.40
CA GLN A 263 23.59 -18.70 -3.16
C GLN A 263 24.20 -19.64 -2.11
N SER A 264 23.46 -20.00 -1.06
CA SER A 264 23.87 -21.01 -0.08
C SER A 264 24.07 -22.39 -0.72
N GLU A 265 23.14 -22.83 -1.58
CA GLU A 265 23.27 -24.07 -2.36
C GLU A 265 24.51 -24.07 -3.27
N GLN A 266 24.79 -22.95 -3.96
CA GLN A 266 25.99 -22.80 -4.79
C GLN A 266 27.29 -22.84 -3.95
N ILE A 267 27.30 -22.21 -2.77
CA ILE A 267 28.45 -22.25 -1.85
C ILE A 267 28.72 -23.69 -1.38
N ASN A 268 27.68 -24.44 -1.00
CA ASN A 268 27.81 -25.84 -0.61
C ASN A 268 28.35 -26.73 -1.74
N GLN A 269 27.89 -26.51 -2.99
CA GLN A 269 28.41 -27.22 -4.17
C GLN A 269 29.89 -26.90 -4.43
N LEU A 270 30.29 -25.63 -4.31
CA LEU A 270 31.69 -25.21 -4.48
C LEU A 270 32.59 -25.76 -3.37
N GLN A 271 32.10 -25.88 -2.13
CA GLN A 271 32.83 -26.52 -1.02
C GLN A 271 33.08 -28.01 -1.30
N GLN A 272 32.07 -28.75 -1.75
CA GLN A 272 32.23 -30.17 -2.12
C GLN A 272 33.20 -30.36 -3.29
N GLN A 273 33.17 -29.46 -4.29
CA GLN A 273 34.14 -29.47 -5.39
C GLN A 273 35.57 -29.18 -4.91
N LEU A 274 35.75 -28.23 -3.98
CA LEU A 274 37.04 -27.91 -3.39
C LEU A 274 37.61 -29.08 -2.57
N GLU A 275 36.80 -29.71 -1.72
CA GLU A 275 37.18 -30.88 -0.93
C GLU A 275 37.59 -32.06 -1.83
N THR A 276 36.86 -32.27 -2.93
CA THR A 276 37.20 -33.27 -3.95
C THR A 276 38.53 -32.96 -4.64
N GLN A 277 38.80 -31.69 -4.98
CA GLN A 277 40.09 -31.28 -5.58
C GLN A 277 41.25 -31.38 -4.58
N GLU A 278 41.03 -31.04 -3.31
CA GLU A 278 42.03 -31.24 -2.26
C GLU A 278 42.41 -32.71 -2.10
N GLN A 279 41.43 -33.62 -2.10
CA GLN A 279 41.72 -35.06 -2.00
C GLN A 279 42.49 -35.54 -3.24
N SER A 280 42.03 -35.18 -4.45
CA SER A 280 42.75 -35.52 -5.69
C SER A 280 44.19 -34.95 -5.70
N SER A 281 44.41 -33.77 -5.11
CA SER A 281 45.75 -33.19 -4.95
C SER A 281 46.62 -34.00 -3.98
N LYS A 282 46.07 -34.45 -2.85
CA LYS A 282 46.75 -35.34 -1.89
C LYS A 282 47.12 -36.68 -2.55
N ASP A 283 46.19 -37.28 -3.29
CA ASP A 283 46.40 -38.54 -4.01
C ASP A 283 47.49 -38.43 -5.10
N LEU A 284 47.56 -37.29 -5.80
CA LEU A 284 48.61 -36.99 -6.78
C LEU A 284 49.97 -36.73 -6.12
N GLN A 285 50.00 -36.06 -4.97
CA GLN A 285 51.24 -35.86 -4.19
C GLN A 285 51.79 -37.19 -3.67
N GLN A 286 50.93 -38.10 -3.20
CA GLN A 286 51.34 -39.46 -2.82
C GLN A 286 51.92 -40.23 -4.02
N GLN A 287 51.23 -40.25 -5.15
CA GLN A 287 51.73 -40.91 -6.37
C GLN A 287 53.06 -40.34 -6.86
N LEU A 288 53.27 -39.02 -6.73
CA LEU A 288 54.55 -38.38 -7.06
C LEU A 288 55.67 -38.88 -6.13
N ALA A 289 55.43 -38.93 -4.82
CA ALA A 289 56.39 -39.41 -3.82
C ALA A 289 56.73 -40.90 -4.03
N GLU A 290 55.73 -41.75 -4.29
CA GLU A 290 55.92 -43.16 -4.63
C GLU A 290 56.78 -43.34 -5.89
N LYS A 291 56.50 -42.56 -6.95
CA LYS A 291 57.29 -42.59 -8.18
C LYS A 291 58.72 -42.11 -7.98
N GLN A 292 58.95 -41.09 -7.15
CA GLN A 292 60.30 -40.63 -6.85
C GLN A 292 61.09 -41.66 -6.03
N ALA A 293 60.47 -42.30 -5.03
CA ALA A 293 61.13 -43.37 -4.26
C ALA A 293 61.53 -44.57 -5.14
N VAL A 294 60.69 -44.96 -6.11
CA VAL A 294 61.05 -45.99 -7.11
C VAL A 294 62.22 -45.55 -7.99
N LEU A 295 62.23 -44.30 -8.46
CA LEU A 295 63.31 -43.78 -9.31
C LEU A 295 64.64 -43.68 -8.55
N GLU A 296 64.63 -43.31 -7.27
CA GLU A 296 65.81 -43.31 -6.39
C GLU A 296 66.32 -44.74 -6.17
N GLN A 297 65.44 -45.73 -6.00
CA GLN A 297 65.79 -47.14 -5.93
C GLN A 297 66.42 -47.65 -7.24
N GLU A 298 65.81 -47.37 -8.40
CA GLU A 298 66.34 -47.76 -9.71
C GLU A 298 67.72 -47.13 -9.98
N LEU A 299 67.92 -45.87 -9.57
CA LEU A 299 69.20 -45.17 -9.70
C LEU A 299 70.29 -45.80 -8.82
N GLY A 300 69.97 -46.22 -7.59
CA GLY A 300 70.88 -46.98 -6.72
C GLY A 300 71.23 -48.37 -7.27
N GLN A 301 70.25 -49.06 -7.86
CA GLN A 301 70.49 -50.32 -8.57
C GLN A 301 71.39 -50.12 -9.80
N ASN A 302 71.18 -49.05 -10.58
CA ASN A 302 72.00 -48.73 -11.74
C ASN A 302 73.46 -48.42 -11.36
N GLN A 303 73.68 -47.67 -10.28
CA GLN A 303 75.02 -47.44 -9.72
C GLN A 303 75.70 -48.75 -9.30
N THR A 304 74.96 -49.65 -8.63
CA THR A 304 75.46 -50.96 -8.21
C THR A 304 75.85 -51.84 -9.41
N LEU A 305 75.00 -51.92 -10.43
CA LEU A 305 75.28 -52.64 -11.68
C LEU A 305 76.49 -52.05 -12.42
N LYS A 306 76.63 -50.72 -12.43
CA LYS A 306 77.78 -50.05 -13.03
C LYS A 306 79.09 -50.36 -12.31
N GLN A 307 79.10 -50.42 -10.97
CA GLN A 307 80.27 -50.88 -10.22
C GLN A 307 80.62 -52.34 -10.56
N GLN A 308 79.63 -53.23 -10.55
CA GLN A 308 79.83 -54.65 -10.90
C GLN A 308 80.36 -54.83 -12.33
N LEU A 309 79.93 -53.99 -13.28
CA LEU A 309 80.46 -53.98 -14.63
C LEU A 309 81.96 -53.62 -14.64
N THR A 310 82.36 -52.51 -14.00
CA THR A 310 83.77 -52.10 -13.88
C THR A 310 84.64 -53.17 -13.21
N GLU A 311 84.15 -53.82 -12.16
CA GLU A 311 84.85 -54.93 -11.50
C GLU A 311 85.06 -56.13 -12.44
N ARG A 312 84.08 -56.41 -13.32
CA ARG A 312 84.20 -57.47 -14.34
C ARG A 312 85.10 -57.07 -15.50
N GLU A 313 85.09 -55.81 -15.93
CA GLU A 313 86.02 -55.28 -16.94
C GLU A 313 87.48 -55.40 -16.44
N GLN A 314 87.74 -55.03 -15.19
CA GLN A 314 89.06 -55.24 -14.57
C GLN A 314 89.43 -56.72 -14.46
N SER A 315 88.48 -57.59 -14.07
CA SER A 315 88.70 -59.04 -14.00
C SER A 315 89.03 -59.65 -15.37
N VAL A 316 88.36 -59.19 -16.44
CA VAL A 316 88.66 -59.61 -17.83
C VAL A 316 90.03 -59.10 -18.27
N SER A 317 90.40 -57.86 -17.94
CA SER A 317 91.73 -57.32 -18.23
C SER A 317 92.85 -58.11 -17.55
N ASN A 318 92.66 -58.50 -16.29
CA ASN A 318 93.61 -59.35 -15.57
C ASN A 318 93.74 -60.74 -16.23
N LEU A 319 92.62 -61.38 -16.59
CA LEU A 319 92.62 -62.68 -17.28
C LEU A 319 93.27 -62.61 -18.67
N GLN A 320 93.15 -61.49 -19.39
CA GLN A 320 93.85 -61.27 -20.65
C GLN A 320 95.37 -61.16 -20.46
N GLN A 321 95.84 -60.50 -19.39
CA GLN A 321 97.27 -60.45 -19.05
C GLN A 321 97.82 -61.81 -18.63
N GLU A 322 97.05 -62.59 -17.85
CA GLU A 322 97.41 -63.97 -17.51
C GLU A 322 97.49 -64.85 -18.77
N LEU A 323 96.52 -64.74 -19.69
CA LEU A 323 96.50 -65.48 -20.95
C LEU A 323 97.72 -65.16 -21.81
N GLN A 324 98.02 -63.87 -22.03
CA GLN A 324 99.21 -63.44 -22.78
C GLN A 324 100.48 -64.02 -22.14
N SER A 325 100.61 -63.95 -20.81
CA SER A 325 101.74 -64.54 -20.10
C SER A 325 101.84 -66.06 -20.32
N LYS A 326 100.72 -66.79 -20.38
CA LYS A 326 100.73 -68.23 -20.71
C LYS A 326 101.12 -68.49 -22.17
N GLU A 327 100.71 -67.64 -23.12
CA GLU A 327 101.10 -67.75 -24.53
C GLU A 327 102.60 -67.45 -24.76
N ASP A 328 103.14 -66.46 -24.05
CA ASP A 328 104.57 -66.13 -24.05
C ASP A 328 105.40 -67.30 -23.47
N ASN A 329 105.00 -67.83 -22.31
CA ASN A 329 105.62 -69.01 -21.69
C ASN A 329 105.53 -70.25 -22.62
N LEU A 330 104.38 -70.49 -23.25
CA LEU A 330 104.21 -71.59 -24.21
C LEU A 330 105.13 -71.42 -25.43
N THR A 331 105.34 -70.19 -25.88
CA THR A 331 106.26 -69.86 -26.99
C THR A 331 107.71 -70.11 -26.58
N GLN A 332 108.11 -69.72 -25.37
CA GLN A 332 109.45 -70.00 -24.84
C GLN A 332 109.68 -71.52 -24.68
N ILE A 333 108.70 -72.27 -24.18
CA ILE A 333 108.78 -73.74 -24.05
C ILE A 333 108.90 -74.40 -25.43
N LYS A 334 108.18 -73.93 -26.45
CA LYS A 334 108.34 -74.41 -27.84
C LYS A 334 109.75 -74.15 -28.39
N GLN A 335 110.33 -72.98 -28.13
CA GLN A 335 111.72 -72.68 -28.52
C GLN A 335 112.73 -73.58 -27.79
N GLN A 336 112.54 -73.83 -26.49
CA GLN A 336 113.36 -74.76 -25.72
C GLN A 336 113.24 -76.21 -26.22
N LEU A 337 112.04 -76.64 -26.61
CA LEU A 337 111.81 -77.97 -27.21
C LEU A 337 112.57 -78.12 -28.53
N ILE A 338 112.43 -77.17 -29.45
CA ILE A 338 113.17 -77.15 -30.74
C ILE A 338 114.69 -77.17 -30.50
N GLN A 339 115.18 -76.44 -29.49
CA GLN A 339 116.61 -76.45 -29.15
C GLN A 339 117.07 -77.81 -28.58
N GLN A 340 116.22 -78.51 -27.83
CA GLN A 340 116.50 -79.87 -27.34
C GLN A 340 116.42 -80.92 -28.47
N GLU A 341 115.50 -80.77 -29.41
CA GLU A 341 115.40 -81.61 -30.61
C GLU A 341 116.69 -81.48 -31.45
N GLN A 342 117.14 -80.26 -31.73
CA GLN A 342 118.42 -80.00 -32.42
C GLN A 342 119.64 -80.55 -31.64
N ASN A 343 119.65 -80.44 -30.31
CA ASN A 343 120.72 -81.01 -29.49
C ASN A 343 120.72 -82.55 -29.55
N ASN A 344 119.54 -83.18 -29.57
CA ASN A 344 119.39 -84.63 -29.74
C ASN A 344 119.82 -85.09 -31.14
N GLU A 345 119.49 -84.36 -32.21
CA GLU A 345 120.00 -84.63 -33.56
C GLU A 345 121.54 -84.55 -33.61
N GLN A 346 122.14 -83.52 -33.01
CA GLN A 346 123.60 -83.42 -32.91
C GLN A 346 124.23 -84.56 -32.08
N LEU A 347 123.56 -85.01 -31.02
CA LEU A 347 124.01 -86.17 -30.23
C LEU A 347 123.89 -87.48 -31.02
N GLN A 348 122.81 -87.67 -31.78
CA GLN A 348 122.65 -88.82 -32.69
C GLN A 348 123.73 -88.83 -33.79
N GLN A 349 124.01 -87.68 -34.42
CA GLN A 349 125.10 -87.56 -35.40
C GLN A 349 126.47 -87.87 -34.78
N LYS A 350 126.73 -87.41 -33.55
CA LYS A 350 127.97 -87.75 -32.81
C LYS A 350 128.05 -89.24 -32.47
N LEU A 351 126.96 -89.85 -32.02
CA LEU A 351 126.88 -91.29 -31.75
C LEU A 351 127.13 -92.11 -33.02
N GLN A 352 126.46 -91.79 -34.13
CA GLN A 352 126.66 -92.45 -35.42
C GLN A 352 128.10 -92.25 -35.96
N THR A 353 128.72 -91.10 -35.70
CA THR A 353 130.14 -90.84 -36.02
C THR A 353 131.05 -91.72 -35.15
N GLN A 354 130.77 -91.86 -33.85
CA GLN A 354 131.52 -92.75 -32.96
C GLN A 354 131.33 -94.22 -33.32
N GLU A 355 130.12 -94.65 -33.68
CA GLU A 355 129.82 -96.00 -34.15
C GLU A 355 130.57 -96.33 -35.44
N ASN A 356 130.60 -95.42 -36.41
CA ASN A 356 131.43 -95.54 -37.61
C ASN A 356 132.93 -95.63 -37.28
N ASN A 357 133.42 -94.83 -36.32
CA ASN A 357 134.82 -94.91 -35.87
C ASN A 357 135.12 -96.23 -35.14
N ILE A 358 134.20 -96.75 -34.33
CA ILE A 358 134.30 -98.05 -33.67
C ILE A 358 134.32 -99.18 -34.70
N ASN A 359 133.49 -99.11 -35.73
CA ASN A 359 133.49 -100.06 -36.85
C ASN A 359 134.82 -100.03 -37.62
N GLN A 360 135.38 -98.84 -37.91
CA GLN A 360 136.71 -98.71 -38.53
C GLN A 360 137.83 -99.24 -37.63
N LEU A 361 137.79 -98.97 -36.32
CA LEU A 361 138.76 -99.50 -35.36
C LEU A 361 138.64 -101.01 -35.22
N THR A 362 137.44 -101.57 -35.28
CA THR A 362 137.19 -103.02 -35.25
C THR A 362 137.73 -103.69 -36.51
N GLN A 363 137.54 -103.09 -37.69
CA GLN A 363 138.16 -103.56 -38.94
C GLN A 363 139.70 -103.51 -38.87
N LYS A 364 140.28 -102.41 -38.36
CA LYS A 364 141.73 -102.32 -38.14
C LYS A 364 142.24 -103.39 -37.16
N LEU A 365 141.56 -103.57 -36.02
CA LEU A 365 141.91 -104.59 -35.03
C LEU A 365 141.84 -106.01 -35.61
N GLN A 366 140.88 -106.29 -36.50
CA GLN A 366 140.80 -107.57 -37.20
C GLN A 366 141.95 -107.75 -38.21
N ILE A 367 142.38 -106.70 -38.91
CA ILE A 367 143.56 -106.74 -39.78
C ILE A 367 144.83 -106.96 -38.94
N GLU A 368 144.98 -106.23 -37.83
CA GLU A 368 146.07 -106.38 -36.86
C GLU A 368 146.15 -107.83 -36.33
N LYS A 369 144.99 -108.41 -35.97
CA LYS A 369 144.88 -109.79 -35.50
C LYS A 369 145.23 -110.81 -36.59
N ASN A 370 144.74 -110.62 -37.83
CA ASN A 370 145.09 -111.47 -38.96
C ASN A 370 146.60 -111.42 -39.25
N ASN A 371 147.22 -110.24 -39.13
CA ASN A 371 148.68 -110.07 -39.25
C ASN A 371 149.42 -110.76 -38.10
N GLN A 372 148.91 -110.68 -36.87
CA GLN A 372 149.47 -111.38 -35.70
C GLN A 372 149.39 -112.90 -35.86
N GLU A 373 148.26 -113.45 -36.31
CA GLU A 373 148.10 -114.89 -36.59
C GLU A 373 149.07 -115.35 -37.69
N ASN A 374 149.29 -114.52 -38.73
CA ASN A 374 150.23 -114.80 -39.82
C ASN A 374 151.70 -114.76 -39.35
N LEU A 375 152.08 -113.75 -38.56
CA LEU A 375 153.40 -113.67 -37.91
C LEU A 375 153.64 -114.84 -36.94
N GLN A 376 152.59 -115.30 -36.25
CA GLN A 376 152.67 -116.44 -35.33
C GLN A 376 152.88 -117.76 -36.10
N GLN A 377 152.22 -117.94 -37.26
CA GLN A 377 152.53 -119.05 -38.18
C GLN A 377 153.97 -118.98 -38.71
N GLN A 378 154.46 -117.77 -39.05
CA GLN A 378 155.83 -117.56 -39.52
C GLN A 378 156.87 -117.90 -38.42
N ASN A 379 156.60 -117.53 -37.17
CA ASN A 379 157.44 -117.93 -36.04
C ASN A 379 157.47 -119.46 -35.85
N SER A 380 156.32 -120.15 -35.90
CA SER A 380 156.31 -121.62 -35.79
C SER A 380 156.98 -122.34 -36.97
N GLN A 381 157.06 -121.72 -38.15
CA GLN A 381 157.90 -122.20 -39.24
C GLN A 381 159.40 -122.01 -38.95
N LEU A 382 159.80 -120.85 -38.41
CA LEU A 382 161.19 -120.57 -37.99
C LEU A 382 161.63 -121.48 -36.83
N GLU A 383 160.77 -121.74 -35.84
CA GLU A 383 161.02 -122.68 -34.73
C GLU A 383 161.26 -124.10 -35.26
N LYS A 384 160.50 -124.54 -36.27
CA LYS A 384 160.71 -125.84 -36.93
C LYS A 384 162.04 -125.90 -37.68
N GLN A 385 162.39 -124.86 -38.44
CA GLN A 385 163.69 -124.77 -39.12
C GLN A 385 164.87 -124.74 -38.13
N LEU A 386 164.71 -124.05 -37.00
CA LEU A 386 165.72 -123.99 -35.94
C LEU A 386 165.91 -125.38 -35.29
N SER A 387 164.82 -126.10 -35.03
CA SER A 387 164.85 -127.47 -34.51
C SER A 387 165.55 -128.45 -35.48
N GLU A 388 165.24 -128.37 -36.78
CA GLU A 388 165.92 -129.14 -37.84
C GLU A 388 167.42 -128.80 -37.92
N THR A 389 167.78 -127.54 -37.69
CA THR A 389 169.19 -127.09 -37.65
C THR A 389 169.92 -127.60 -36.41
N ILE A 390 169.26 -127.65 -35.24
CA ILE A 390 169.84 -128.16 -33.99
C ILE A 390 170.14 -129.66 -34.12
N ALA A 391 169.21 -130.46 -34.63
CA ALA A 391 169.41 -131.90 -34.87
C ALA A 391 170.56 -132.18 -35.87
N SER A 392 170.76 -131.30 -36.86
CA SER A 392 171.90 -131.36 -37.78
C SER A 392 173.23 -130.97 -37.13
N ASN A 393 173.23 -130.20 -36.04
CA ASN A 393 174.44 -129.89 -35.27
C ASN A 393 174.77 -130.99 -34.26
N GLU A 394 173.77 -131.59 -33.58
CA GLU A 394 174.01 -132.72 -32.67
C GLU A 394 174.65 -133.91 -33.40
N THR A 395 174.26 -134.17 -34.65
CA THR A 395 174.91 -135.21 -35.48
C THR A 395 176.36 -134.87 -35.82
N LEU A 396 176.63 -133.65 -36.30
CA LEU A 396 178.01 -133.18 -36.54
C LEU A 396 178.88 -133.12 -35.27
N GLN A 397 178.27 -132.96 -34.09
CA GLN A 397 178.98 -132.91 -32.81
C GLN A 397 179.38 -134.30 -32.30
N ASN A 398 178.55 -135.33 -32.52
CA ASN A 398 178.93 -136.72 -32.28
C ASN A 398 180.09 -137.17 -33.21
N ASP A 399 180.03 -136.80 -34.51
CA ASP A 399 181.09 -137.06 -35.48
C ASP A 399 182.44 -136.41 -35.09
N LEU A 400 182.40 -135.31 -34.32
CA LEU A 400 183.57 -134.61 -33.80
C LEU A 400 184.14 -135.31 -32.56
N GLU A 401 183.28 -135.75 -31.63
CA GLU A 401 183.68 -136.45 -30.41
C GLU A 401 184.36 -137.80 -30.72
N GLU A 402 183.91 -138.51 -31.77
CA GLU A 402 184.59 -139.72 -32.26
C GLU A 402 186.03 -139.43 -32.72
N GLN A 403 186.30 -138.27 -33.33
CA GLN A 403 187.65 -137.88 -33.75
C GLN A 403 188.58 -137.52 -32.58
N GLU A 404 188.07 -136.92 -31.49
CA GLU A 404 188.90 -136.59 -30.32
C GLU A 404 189.44 -137.86 -29.63
N THR A 405 188.63 -138.92 -29.51
CA THR A 405 189.09 -140.22 -28.94
C THR A 405 190.20 -140.88 -29.76
N LEU A 406 190.23 -140.60 -31.06
CA LEU A 406 191.24 -141.08 -32.01
C LEU A 406 192.53 -140.26 -31.92
N LEU A 407 192.41 -138.96 -31.65
CA LEU A 407 193.53 -138.04 -31.44
C LEU A 407 194.31 -138.36 -30.14
N ASP A 408 193.60 -138.69 -29.06
CA ASP A 408 194.22 -138.93 -27.75
C ASP A 408 195.08 -140.22 -27.75
N ASN A 409 194.62 -141.26 -28.45
CA ASN A 409 195.42 -142.48 -28.72
C ASN A 409 196.71 -142.19 -29.50
N LEU A 410 196.70 -141.23 -30.43
CA LEU A 410 197.90 -140.82 -31.18
C LEU A 410 198.86 -139.99 -30.32
N GLN A 411 198.37 -139.20 -29.36
CA GLN A 411 199.23 -138.47 -28.42
C GLN A 411 199.98 -139.41 -27.46
N ILE A 412 199.40 -140.54 -27.09
CA ILE A 412 200.07 -141.59 -26.31
C ILE A 412 201.30 -142.13 -27.07
N GLN A 413 201.20 -142.35 -28.38
CA GLN A 413 202.34 -142.86 -29.18
C GLN A 413 203.45 -141.82 -29.41
N LEU A 414 203.10 -140.53 -29.57
CA LEU A 414 204.09 -139.52 -29.97
C LEU A 414 205.14 -139.23 -28.88
N LYS A 415 204.79 -139.47 -27.61
CA LYS A 415 205.58 -139.05 -26.44
C LYS A 415 206.80 -139.94 -26.13
N GLU A 416 206.89 -141.14 -26.70
CA GLU A 416 208.02 -142.07 -26.50
C GLU A 416 209.24 -141.78 -27.40
N GLN A 417 209.11 -141.03 -28.50
CA GLN A 417 210.08 -141.08 -29.60
C GLN A 417 211.09 -139.93 -29.69
N GLN A 418 210.74 -138.70 -29.32
CA GLN A 418 211.50 -137.51 -29.78
C GLN A 418 212.55 -137.00 -28.78
N GLY A 419 213.65 -137.77 -28.66
CA GLY A 419 214.79 -137.47 -27.79
C GLY A 419 216.17 -137.34 -28.46
N LEU A 420 216.32 -137.45 -29.80
CA LEU A 420 217.65 -137.40 -30.47
C LEU A 420 217.71 -136.79 -31.90
N THR A 421 218.35 -135.60 -32.01
CA THR A 421 219.24 -135.12 -33.13
C THR A 421 218.70 -134.67 -34.52
N THR A 422 219.50 -133.85 -35.26
CA THR A 422 219.16 -133.18 -36.57
C THR A 422 220.38 -132.84 -37.49
N LYS A 423 220.20 -132.81 -38.85
CA LYS A 423 221.07 -132.28 -39.98
C LYS A 423 220.49 -132.69 -41.39
N GLN A 424 220.89 -132.35 -42.64
CA GLN A 424 221.65 -131.34 -43.47
C GLN A 424 221.34 -131.70 -45.01
N THR A 425 221.67 -131.13 -46.20
CA THR A 425 222.48 -130.04 -46.86
C THR A 425 221.93 -129.81 -48.34
N GLN A 426 222.32 -128.78 -49.14
CA GLN A 426 221.88 -128.60 -50.57
C GLN A 426 222.84 -127.74 -51.49
N THR A 427 222.78 -127.86 -52.85
CA THR A 427 223.55 -127.13 -53.94
C THR A 427 223.09 -127.60 -55.38
N ASN A 428 223.33 -127.04 -56.59
CA ASN A 428 224.09 -125.89 -57.22
C ASN A 428 223.50 -125.53 -58.65
N LYS A 429 224.14 -124.73 -59.55
CA LYS A 429 223.61 -124.26 -60.88
C LYS A 429 224.67 -124.05 -62.02
N TYR A 430 224.22 -124.09 -63.30
CA TYR A 430 224.74 -123.45 -64.57
C TYR A 430 225.04 -124.33 -65.82
N LYS A 431 224.45 -123.98 -66.98
CA LYS A 431 225.04 -124.10 -68.35
C LYS A 431 224.25 -123.31 -69.43
N ASN A 432 224.89 -123.10 -70.58
CA ASN A 432 224.37 -122.62 -71.88
C ASN A 432 223.84 -121.15 -71.97
N TRP A 433 224.74 -120.24 -72.37
CA TRP A 433 224.46 -118.83 -72.71
C TRP A 433 225.08 -118.47 -74.08
N ALA A 434 224.96 -119.36 -75.08
CA ALA A 434 225.97 -119.47 -76.16
C ALA A 434 225.47 -119.83 -77.57
N ILE A 435 224.22 -119.53 -77.96
CA ILE A 435 223.71 -119.82 -79.32
C ILE A 435 223.18 -118.57 -80.06
N ILE A 436 222.50 -117.64 -79.39
CA ILE A 436 221.84 -116.49 -80.05
C ILE A 436 222.68 -115.21 -79.92
N ILE A 437 223.91 -115.26 -80.46
CA ILE A 437 224.74 -114.06 -80.76
C ILE A 437 225.21 -114.07 -82.23
N LEU A 438 225.21 -115.22 -82.93
CA LEU A 438 225.90 -115.35 -84.21
C LEU A 438 225.04 -115.11 -85.48
N VAL A 439 223.73 -114.88 -85.38
CA VAL A 439 222.81 -114.92 -86.55
C VAL A 439 221.98 -113.64 -86.73
N LEU A 440 222.49 -112.48 -86.32
CA LEU A 440 221.93 -111.18 -86.73
C LEU A 440 222.96 -110.04 -86.83
N LEU A 441 224.24 -110.36 -87.01
CA LEU A 441 225.29 -109.36 -87.28
C LEU A 441 226.29 -109.77 -88.38
N LEU A 442 225.88 -110.66 -89.29
CA LEU A 442 226.67 -111.02 -90.48
C LEU A 442 225.83 -111.29 -91.74
N THR A 443 225.03 -110.31 -92.19
CA THR A 443 225.08 -109.86 -93.61
C THR A 443 224.20 -108.63 -93.88
N ILE A 444 224.73 -107.50 -94.36
CA ILE A 444 225.86 -106.72 -93.80
C ILE A 444 225.71 -105.25 -94.23
N VAL A 445 226.21 -104.34 -93.39
CA VAL A 445 226.62 -102.95 -93.67
C VAL A 445 226.11 -102.33 -94.98
N SER A 446 225.18 -101.37 -94.83
CA SER A 446 224.98 -100.24 -95.77
C SER A 446 224.29 -100.61 -97.11
N ALA A 447 223.83 -99.66 -97.92
CA ALA A 447 224.06 -98.21 -97.89
C ALA A 447 222.76 -97.39 -97.82
N PHE A 448 222.64 -96.48 -96.85
CA PHE A 448 223.47 -95.27 -96.66
C PHE A 448 223.40 -94.35 -97.88
N PHE A 449 222.87 -93.15 -97.68
CA PHE A 449 223.74 -92.18 -97.03
C PHE A 449 222.98 -91.43 -95.92
N ALA A 450 223.76 -90.79 -95.05
CA ALA A 450 223.55 -89.44 -94.52
C ALA A 450 222.13 -88.89 -94.30
N ARG A 451 221.86 -88.16 -93.21
CA ARG A 451 222.69 -87.62 -92.11
C ARG A 451 221.68 -87.14 -91.03
N THR A 452 221.97 -87.00 -89.74
CA THR A 452 223.21 -86.92 -88.94
C THR A 452 222.79 -87.33 -87.52
N PHE A 453 223.32 -88.36 -86.85
CA PHE A 453 224.48 -88.37 -85.91
C PHE A 453 224.20 -89.56 -84.96
N LEU A 454 225.14 -90.32 -84.37
CA LEU A 454 226.59 -90.48 -84.51
C LEU A 454 226.98 -91.86 -83.91
N PHE A 455 227.85 -92.63 -84.58
CA PHE A 455 228.94 -93.45 -84.00
C PHE A 455 228.60 -94.71 -83.12
N ASN A 456 229.46 -95.74 -83.03
CA ASN A 456 230.55 -96.18 -83.94
C ASN A 456 231.00 -97.64 -83.69
N PHE A 457 231.54 -98.27 -84.75
CA PHE A 457 232.71 -99.17 -84.84
C PHE A 457 232.93 -100.38 -83.89
N ASN A 458 233.41 -101.46 -84.55
CA ASN A 458 234.36 -102.51 -84.11
C ASN A 458 234.11 -103.27 -82.79
#